data_AF-A0A3D5DXJ7-F1
#
_entry.id   AF-A0A3D5DXJ7-F1
#
_cell.length_a   1.000
_cell.length_b   1.000
_cell.length_c   1.000
_cell.angle_alpha   90.00
_cell.angle_beta   90.00
_cell.angle_gamma   90.00
#
_symmetry.space_group_name_H-M   'P 1'
#
loop_
_entity.id
_entity.type
_entity.pdbx_description
1 polymer ?
#
loop_
_entity_poly.entity_id
_entity_poly.type
_entity_poly.pdbx_seq_one_letter_code
_entity_poly.pdbx_strand_id
1 'polypeptide(L)' 'MDISYLDAGAPGGDVVLYFHGTPSSRMQAAGPVDAAAAQLGLRIIALDRPGCGGSSFARYRVADYPAIVARFADSL' A
#
# COMPACT_ATOMS: atom_id res chain seq x y z
N MET A 1 3.54 9.38 12.65
CA MET A 1 2.52 9.58 11.60
C MET A 1 2.04 8.21 11.24
N ASP A 2 0.74 7.99 11.31
CA ASP A 2 0.18 6.66 11.12
C ASP A 2 -0.21 6.47 9.66
N ILE A 3 0.32 5.40 9.05
CA ILE A 3 0.07 5.00 7.68
C ILE A 3 -0.86 3.80 7.69
N SER A 4 -2.00 3.92 7.01
CA SER A 4 -2.89 2.78 6.77
C SER A 4 -2.42 2.01 5.54
N TYR A 5 -2.55 0.69 5.56
CA TYR A 5 -2.20 -0.16 4.43
C TYR A 5 -3.17 -1.34 4.32
N LEU A 6 -3.21 -1.92 3.12
CA LEU A 6 -3.86 -3.19 2.84
C LEU A 6 -2.76 -4.24 2.72
N ASP A 7 -2.94 -5.37 3.38
CA ASP A 7 -2.16 -6.58 3.21
C ASP A 7 -3.09 -7.66 2.70
N ALA A 8 -2.89 -8.09 1.45
CA ALA A 8 -3.82 -8.91 0.70
C ALA A 8 -3.07 -9.91 -0.18
N GLY A 9 -3.80 -10.87 -0.77
CA GLY A 9 -3.21 -11.95 -1.55
C GLY A 9 -2.72 -13.12 -0.67
N ALA A 10 -1.60 -13.72 -1.07
CA ALA A 10 -1.05 -14.92 -0.43
C ALA A 10 -0.15 -14.57 0.80
N PRO A 11 -0.47 -15.03 2.03
CA PRO A 11 0.27 -14.68 3.27
C PRO A 11 1.76 -15.07 3.37
N GLY A 12 2.33 -15.68 2.33
CA GLY A 12 3.78 -15.97 2.22
C GLY A 12 4.29 -15.83 0.79
N GLY A 13 3.54 -15.12 -0.05
CA GLY A 13 3.89 -14.89 -1.45
C GLY A 13 4.95 -13.81 -1.63
N ASP A 14 5.45 -13.69 -2.85
CA ASP A 14 6.38 -12.61 -3.21
C ASP A 14 5.70 -11.25 -3.02
N VAL A 15 6.38 -10.35 -2.30
CA VAL A 15 5.82 -9.06 -1.92
C VAL A 15 5.79 -8.10 -3.11
N VAL A 16 4.63 -7.51 -3.36
CA VAL A 16 4.42 -6.46 -4.36
C VAL A 16 3.87 -5.22 -3.66
N LEU A 17 4.59 -4.11 -3.76
CA LEU A 17 4.11 -2.80 -3.32
C LEU A 17 3.18 -2.19 -4.37
N TYR A 18 1.95 -1.89 -3.99
CA TYR A 18 0.96 -1.26 -4.85
C TYR A 18 0.78 0.22 -4.49
N PHE A 19 0.96 1.11 -5.48
CA PHE A 19 0.81 2.55 -5.31
C PHE A 19 -0.44 3.07 -6.03
N HIS A 20 -1.40 3.56 -5.26
CA HIS A 20 -2.66 4.06 -5.78
C HIS A 20 -2.52 5.44 -6.47
N GLY A 21 -3.41 5.71 -7.43
CA GLY A 21 -3.49 7.00 -8.14
C GLY A 21 -4.19 8.11 -7.34
N THR A 22 -4.51 9.22 -8.00
CA THR A 22 -5.29 10.35 -7.44
C THR A 22 -6.57 10.57 -8.26
N PRO A 23 -7.76 10.69 -7.65
CA PRO A 23 -8.08 10.38 -6.24
C PRO A 23 -8.19 8.87 -6.02
N SER A 24 -7.60 8.33 -4.94
CA SER A 24 -7.71 6.90 -4.60
C SER A 24 -7.18 6.61 -3.18
N SER A 25 -7.14 5.33 -2.80
CA SER A 25 -6.59 4.79 -1.56
C SER A 25 -6.10 3.34 -1.78
N ARG A 26 -5.57 2.71 -0.72
CA ARG A 26 -5.23 1.29 -0.64
C ARG A 26 -6.33 0.35 -1.13
N MET A 27 -7.60 0.77 -1.06
CA MET A 27 -8.75 -0.03 -1.49
C MET A 27 -8.76 -0.31 -3.01
N GLN A 28 -7.96 0.41 -3.81
CA GLN A 28 -7.79 0.09 -5.23
C GLN A 28 -7.14 -1.30 -5.44
N ALA A 29 -6.40 -1.79 -4.45
CA ALA A 29 -5.81 -3.13 -4.45
C ALA A 29 -6.71 -4.22 -3.85
N ALA A 30 -7.94 -3.87 -3.44
CA ALA A 30 -8.90 -4.85 -2.93
C ALA A 30 -9.68 -5.54 -4.06
N GLY A 31 -10.49 -6.55 -3.70
CA GLY A 31 -11.41 -7.20 -4.62
C GLY A 31 -10.69 -7.96 -5.74
N PRO A 32 -10.85 -7.59 -7.03
CA PRO A 32 -10.22 -8.33 -8.12
C PRO A 32 -8.69 -8.42 -8.05
N VAL A 33 -8.01 -7.38 -7.54
CA VAL A 33 -6.55 -7.36 -7.43
C VAL A 33 -6.07 -8.35 -6.36
N ASP A 34 -6.69 -8.34 -5.20
CA ASP A 34 -6.46 -9.30 -4.11
C ASP A 34 -6.65 -10.75 -4.59
N ALA A 35 -7.79 -11.04 -5.21
CA ALA A 35 -8.09 -12.38 -5.73
C ALA A 35 -7.08 -12.85 -6.77
N ALA A 36 -6.68 -11.98 -7.70
CA ALA A 36 -5.65 -12.30 -8.70
C ALA A 36 -4.27 -12.53 -8.07
N ALA A 37 -3.89 -11.71 -7.09
CA ALA A 37 -2.63 -11.85 -6.38
C ALA A 37 -2.55 -13.17 -5.60
N ALA A 38 -3.63 -13.55 -4.92
CA ALA A 38 -3.71 -14.84 -4.23
C ALA A 38 -3.50 -16.02 -5.18
N GLN A 39 -4.10 -15.98 -6.38
CA GLN A 39 -3.93 -17.03 -7.40
C GLN A 39 -2.51 -17.10 -7.96
N LEU A 40 -1.81 -15.97 -8.02
CA LEU A 40 -0.44 -15.87 -8.51
C LEU A 40 0.60 -16.12 -7.41
N GLY A 41 0.18 -16.38 -6.17
CA GLY A 41 1.11 -16.54 -5.04
C GLY A 41 1.83 -15.23 -4.68
N LEU A 42 1.19 -14.08 -4.88
CA LEU A 42 1.72 -12.76 -4.57
C LEU A 42 1.08 -12.19 -3.31
N ARG A 43 1.87 -11.47 -2.50
CA ARG A 43 1.40 -10.69 -1.34
C ARG A 43 1.38 -9.21 -1.72
N ILE A 44 0.20 -8.62 -1.84
CA ILE A 44 0.05 -7.20 -2.16
C ILE A 44 0.05 -6.38 -0.89
N ILE A 45 0.96 -5.41 -0.82
CA ILE A 45 0.96 -4.38 0.22
C ILE A 45 0.65 -3.03 -0.43
N ALA A 46 -0.52 -2.46 -0.13
CA ALA A 46 -0.94 -1.17 -0.68
C ALA A 46 -1.01 -0.11 0.43
N LEU A 47 -0.13 0.89 0.37
CA LEU A 47 -0.06 1.96 1.36
C LEU A 47 -1.00 3.12 0.98
N ASP A 48 -1.69 3.69 1.95
CA ASP A 48 -2.31 4.99 1.81
C ASP A 48 -1.26 6.10 1.94
N ARG A 49 -1.17 6.97 0.92
CA ARG A 49 -0.38 8.22 1.00
C ARG A 49 -0.84 9.10 2.18
N PRO A 50 0.02 9.96 2.74
CA PRO A 50 -0.39 10.95 3.75
C PRO A 50 -1.68 11.70 3.37
N GLY A 51 -2.69 11.64 4.24
CA GLY A 51 -4.00 12.26 4.02
C GLY A 51 -4.93 11.53 3.03
N CYS A 52 -4.59 10.32 2.58
CA CYS A 52 -5.48 9.46 1.77
C CYS A 52 -6.01 8.29 2.60
N GLY A 53 -7.22 7.82 2.27
CA GLY A 53 -7.82 6.65 2.90
C GLY A 53 -7.85 6.75 4.43
N GLY A 54 -7.16 5.81 5.09
CA GLY A 54 -7.04 5.77 6.56
C GLY A 54 -5.75 6.40 7.13
N SER A 55 -4.83 6.88 6.29
CA SER A 55 -3.59 7.51 6.75
C SER A 55 -3.86 8.89 7.36
N SER A 56 -3.13 9.22 8.42
CA SER A 56 -3.16 10.55 9.01
C SER A 56 -2.78 11.62 7.99
N PHE A 57 -3.32 12.84 8.11
CA PHE A 57 -2.89 13.96 7.26
C PHE A 57 -1.48 14.43 7.66
N ALA A 58 -0.62 14.63 6.67
CA ALA A 58 0.66 15.33 6.84
C ALA A 58 1.02 16.05 5.53
N ARG A 59 1.71 17.20 5.64
CA ARG A 59 2.29 17.86 4.47
C ARG A 59 3.54 17.09 4.02
N TYR A 60 3.60 16.76 2.75
CA TYR A 60 4.76 16.12 2.11
C TYR A 60 4.82 16.53 0.63
N ARG A 61 5.99 16.39 0.02
CA ARG A 61 6.21 16.47 -1.43
C ARG A 61 6.19 15.06 -1.99
N VAL A 62 5.84 14.90 -3.26
CA VAL A 62 5.96 13.61 -3.96
C VAL A 62 7.37 13.01 -3.83
N ALA A 63 8.41 13.85 -3.84
CA ALA A 63 9.80 13.44 -3.66
C ALA A 63 10.11 12.85 -2.26
N ASP A 64 9.29 13.14 -1.24
CA ASP A 64 9.45 12.59 0.11
C ASP A 64 8.83 11.19 0.22
N TYR A 65 7.91 10.82 -0.69
CA TYR A 65 7.15 9.58 -0.60
C TYR A 65 8.00 8.31 -0.62
N PRO A 66 9.07 8.19 -1.45
CA PRO A 66 9.94 7.01 -1.40
C PRO A 66 10.55 6.75 -0.02
N ALA A 67 10.91 7.79 0.73
CA ALA A 67 11.44 7.64 2.09
C ALA A 67 10.37 7.17 3.09
N ILE A 68 9.10 7.56 2.89
CA ILE A 68 7.97 7.07 3.69
C ILE A 68 7.75 5.58 3.41
N VAL A 69 7.75 5.19 2.12
CA VAL A 69 7.59 3.80 1.70
C VAL A 69 8.71 2.92 2.23
N ALA A 70 9.97 3.36 2.14
CA ALA A 70 11.11 2.61 2.65
C ALA A 70 11.01 2.34 4.16
N ARG A 71 10.72 3.38 4.96
CA ARG A 71 10.55 3.21 6.42
C ARG A 71 9.41 2.26 6.78
N PHE A 72 8.33 2.30 6.01
CA PHE A 72 7.22 1.36 6.19
C PHE A 72 7.63 -0.07 5.82
N ALA A 73 8.32 -0.25 4.70
CA ALA A 73 8.79 -1.56 4.26
C ALA A 73 9.80 -2.19 5.25
N ASP A 74 10.66 -1.37 5.86
CA ASP A 74 11.59 -1.81 6.91
C ASP A 74 10.87 -2.25 8.20
N SER A 75 9.58 -1.92 8.37
CA SER A 75 8.77 -2.27 9.55
C SER A 75 7.85 -3.48 9.36
N LEU A 76 7.88 -4.10 8.17
CA LEU A 76 6.97 -5.14 7.71
C LEU A 76 7.54 -6.55 7.89
#